data_AF-A0A7Y8GVQ6-F1
#
_entry.id   AF-A0A7Y8GVQ6-F1
#
_cell.length_a   1.000
_cell.length_b   1.000
_cell.length_c   1.000
_cell.angle_alpha   90.00
_cell.angle_beta   90.00
_cell.angle_gamma   90.00
#
_symmetry.space_group_name_H-M   'P 1'
#
loop_
_entity.id
_entity.type
_entity.pdbx_description
1 polymer ?
#
loop_
_entity_poly.entity_id
_entity_poly.type
_entity_poly.pdbx_seq_one_letter_code
_entity_poly.pdbx_strand_id
1 'polypeptide(L)'
;MWCIGALTEEYRSRMYALLELYARPMSRAEPVICIDEKSLQLIGHSRAPLPMNSRSPEKVDYEYARNGTTNLFVAVEPKAGQRTVSVTERRGKADFVVFVGDLLTHTYAKARRVHLVLDNLNIHFRRCFDDVLGKRAANKLLRRVQFHYTPKHASWLNWRRSRSVSSVVNVWTGELKAETACNARLTPGSRPVTSHSEPSGGRSPVRTQIRSSVDITFRNLRVDALGPPTDP
;
A
#
# COMPACT_ATOMS: atom_id res chain seq x y z
N MET A 1 0.06 13.71 -18.44
CA MET A 1 0.84 13.59 -19.69
C MET A 1 1.61 12.27 -19.63
N TRP A 2 1.29 11.31 -20.48
CA TRP A 2 2.00 10.02 -20.53
C TRP A 2 3.05 10.10 -21.65
N CYS A 3 4.26 10.52 -21.32
CA CYS A 3 5.36 10.45 -22.27
C CYS A 3 5.86 9.01 -22.28
N ILE A 4 5.54 8.27 -23.34
CA ILE A 4 6.17 6.98 -23.61
C ILE A 4 7.65 7.28 -23.88
N GLY A 5 8.53 6.65 -23.11
CA GLY A 5 9.98 6.80 -23.30
C GLY A 5 10.43 6.27 -24.66
N ALA A 6 11.74 6.33 -24.93
CA ALA A 6 12.30 5.71 -26.12
C ALA A 6 11.96 4.20 -26.16
N LEU A 7 11.36 3.74 -27.25
CA LEU A 7 10.97 2.34 -27.47
C LEU A 7 12.20 1.50 -27.86
N THR A 8 13.10 1.30 -26.90
CA THR A 8 14.28 0.44 -27.09
C THR A 8 13.88 -1.03 -27.25
N GLU A 9 14.80 -1.87 -27.70
CA GLU A 9 14.58 -3.32 -27.77
C GLU A 9 14.24 -3.92 -26.40
N GLU A 10 14.97 -3.51 -25.36
CA GLU A 10 14.69 -3.91 -23.98
C GLU A 10 13.28 -3.50 -23.53
N TYR A 11 12.83 -2.28 -23.89
CA TYR A 11 11.49 -1.82 -23.57
C TYR A 11 10.43 -2.72 -24.21
N ARG A 12 10.56 -3.01 -25.52
CA ARG A 12 9.62 -3.84 -26.28
C ARG A 12 9.58 -5.27 -25.75
N SER A 13 10.75 -5.86 -25.49
CA SER A 13 10.86 -7.21 -24.93
C SER A 13 10.14 -7.34 -23.59
N ARG A 14 10.39 -6.41 -22.64
CA ARG A 14 9.70 -6.40 -21.34
C ARG A 14 8.21 -6.16 -21.46
N MET A 15 7.80 -5.27 -22.36
CA MET A 15 6.39 -4.98 -22.61
C MET A 15 5.67 -6.23 -23.12
N TYR A 16 6.20 -6.90 -24.15
CA TYR A 16 5.59 -8.10 -24.72
C TYR A 16 5.54 -9.25 -23.71
N ALA A 17 6.62 -9.47 -22.95
CA ALA A 17 6.63 -10.50 -21.90
C ALA A 17 5.53 -10.27 -20.84
N LEU A 18 5.29 -9.01 -20.44
CA LEU A 18 4.22 -8.67 -19.51
C LEU A 18 2.83 -8.81 -20.13
N LEU A 19 2.65 -8.40 -21.38
CA LEU A 19 1.37 -8.58 -22.09
C LEU A 19 1.04 -10.06 -22.26
N GLU A 20 2.02 -10.90 -22.58
CA GLU A 20 1.86 -12.35 -22.66
C GLU A 20 1.49 -12.94 -21.30
N LEU A 21 2.16 -12.50 -20.21
CA LEU A 21 1.82 -12.90 -18.85
C LEU A 21 0.36 -12.55 -18.50
N TYR A 22 -0.08 -11.34 -18.84
CA TYR A 22 -1.45 -10.92 -18.61
C TYR A 22 -2.47 -11.60 -19.53
N ALA A 23 -2.07 -12.10 -20.70
CA ALA A 23 -2.95 -12.86 -21.59
C ALA A 23 -3.28 -14.26 -21.05
N ARG A 24 -2.41 -14.86 -20.22
CA ARG A 24 -2.61 -16.21 -19.65
C ARG A 24 -3.92 -16.32 -18.87
N PRO A 25 -4.66 -17.44 -18.93
CA PRO A 25 -5.89 -17.61 -18.17
C PRO A 25 -5.62 -17.50 -16.65
N MET A 26 -6.66 -17.11 -15.89
CA MET A 26 -6.56 -17.04 -14.44
C MET A 26 -6.19 -18.42 -13.87
N SER A 27 -5.16 -18.46 -13.03
CA SER A 27 -4.72 -19.70 -12.36
C SER A 27 -4.40 -19.43 -10.91
N ARG A 28 -5.11 -20.10 -10.00
CA ARG A 28 -4.82 -20.04 -8.55
C ARG A 28 -3.46 -20.67 -8.20
N ALA A 29 -2.94 -21.54 -9.07
CA ALA A 29 -1.62 -22.15 -8.90
C ALA A 29 -0.49 -21.24 -9.35
N GLU A 30 -0.76 -20.32 -10.28
CA GLU A 30 0.18 -19.33 -10.82
C GLU A 30 -0.42 -17.91 -10.85
N PRO A 31 -0.74 -17.31 -9.69
CA PRO A 31 -1.31 -15.96 -9.62
C PRO A 31 -0.33 -14.91 -10.16
N VAL A 32 -0.90 -13.90 -10.82
CA VAL A 32 -0.19 -12.70 -11.30
C VAL A 32 -0.57 -11.53 -10.41
N ILE A 33 0.39 -11.05 -9.63
CA ILE A 33 0.18 -10.03 -8.62
C ILE A 33 0.96 -8.79 -9.01
N CYS A 34 0.25 -7.67 -9.14
CA CYS A 34 0.83 -6.37 -9.36
C CYS A 34 1.01 -5.66 -8.01
N ILE A 35 2.24 -5.28 -7.69
CA ILE A 35 2.56 -4.55 -6.46
C ILE A 35 3.03 -3.15 -6.83
N ASP A 36 2.58 -2.17 -6.05
CA ASP A 36 2.97 -0.76 -6.17
C ASP A 36 2.78 -0.07 -4.82
N GLU A 37 3.46 1.03 -4.63
CA GLU A 37 3.42 1.83 -3.41
C GLU A 37 2.77 3.19 -3.66
N LYS A 38 2.33 3.85 -2.59
CA LYS A 38 1.86 5.24 -2.66
C LYS A 38 2.11 5.91 -1.32
N SER A 39 2.88 7.00 -1.36
CA SER A 39 2.97 7.91 -0.22
C SER A 39 1.68 8.74 -0.15
N LEU A 40 1.06 8.76 1.02
CA LEU A 40 -0.12 9.54 1.33
C LEU A 40 0.22 10.62 2.35
N GLN A 41 -0.16 11.85 2.03
CA GLN A 41 -0.22 12.91 3.03
C GLN A 41 -1.49 12.74 3.86
N LEU A 42 -1.31 12.76 5.17
CA LEU A 42 -2.41 12.81 6.13
C LEU A 42 -2.80 14.27 6.27
N ILE A 43 -4.00 14.60 5.80
CA ILE A 43 -4.52 15.97 5.77
C ILE A 43 -5.71 16.02 6.71
N GLY A 44 -5.67 16.94 7.67
CA GLY A 44 -6.78 17.26 8.55
C GLY A 44 -7.36 18.64 8.24
N HIS A 45 -8.56 18.92 8.76
CA HIS A 45 -9.11 20.27 8.68
C HIS A 45 -8.45 21.17 9.73
N SER A 46 -8.11 22.41 9.38
CA SER A 46 -7.64 23.38 10.39
C SER A 46 -8.78 23.80 11.33
N ARG A 47 -10.03 23.74 10.85
CA ARG A 47 -11.26 24.05 11.60
C ARG A 47 -12.30 22.95 11.46
N ALA A 48 -13.16 22.79 12.46
CA ALA A 48 -14.24 21.83 12.40
C ALA A 48 -15.21 22.16 11.24
N PRO A 49 -15.54 21.20 10.36
CA PRO A 49 -16.54 21.40 9.31
C PRO A 49 -17.90 21.77 9.91
N LEU A 50 -18.65 22.62 9.21
CA LEU A 50 -20.04 22.90 9.59
C LEU A 50 -20.94 21.83 8.99
N PRO A 51 -21.81 21.21 9.79
CA PRO A 51 -22.62 20.08 9.35
C PRO A 51 -23.60 20.49 8.24
N MET A 52 -23.91 19.52 7.39
CA MET A 52 -24.96 19.64 6.39
C MET A 52 -26.32 19.88 7.06
N ASN A 53 -27.16 20.70 6.44
CA ASN A 53 -28.58 20.82 6.81
C ASN A 53 -29.45 20.71 5.55
N SER A 54 -30.78 20.66 5.72
CA SER A 54 -31.73 20.46 4.62
C SER A 54 -31.68 21.52 3.50
N ARG A 55 -30.99 22.65 3.72
CA ARG A 55 -30.89 23.77 2.78
C ARG A 55 -29.46 24.05 2.31
N SER A 56 -28.44 23.42 2.90
CA SER A 56 -27.05 23.66 2.51
C SER A 56 -26.16 22.44 2.72
N PRO A 57 -25.26 22.15 1.76
CA PRO A 57 -24.26 21.09 1.91
C PRO A 57 -23.31 21.38 3.06
N GLU A 58 -22.59 20.35 3.50
CA GLU A 58 -21.50 20.48 4.48
C GLU A 58 -20.50 21.55 4.01
N LYS A 59 -20.09 22.43 4.93
CA LYS A 59 -19.11 23.47 4.63
C LYS A 59 -17.78 23.10 5.27
N VAL A 60 -16.80 22.86 4.41
CA VAL A 60 -15.43 22.53 4.78
C VAL A 60 -14.57 23.76 4.50
N ASP A 61 -13.79 24.20 5.48
CA ASP A 61 -12.81 25.28 5.28
C ASP A 61 -11.71 24.80 4.32
N TYR A 62 -11.20 25.72 3.49
CA TYR A 62 -10.15 25.42 2.51
C TYR A 62 -8.79 25.22 3.19
N GLU A 63 -8.59 25.84 4.36
CA GLU A 63 -7.36 25.69 5.13
C GLU A 63 -7.24 24.29 5.74
N TYR A 64 -6.07 23.68 5.60
CA TYR A 64 -5.81 22.30 6.02
C TYR A 64 -4.53 22.20 6.85
N ALA A 65 -4.56 21.27 7.80
CA ALA A 65 -3.41 20.89 8.61
C ALA A 65 -2.70 19.67 7.99
N ARG A 66 -1.37 19.70 7.91
CA ARG A 66 -0.56 18.56 7.48
C ARG A 66 -0.18 17.72 8.70
N ASN A 67 -0.72 16.51 8.78
CA ASN A 67 -0.52 15.58 9.88
C ASN A 67 0.56 14.52 9.54
N GLY A 68 1.54 14.90 8.73
CA GLY A 68 2.61 14.02 8.27
C GLY A 68 2.25 13.18 7.03
N THR A 69 3.03 12.10 6.84
CA THR A 69 2.93 11.21 5.68
C THR A 69 2.98 9.76 6.12
N THR A 70 2.23 8.91 5.42
CA THR A 70 2.29 7.44 5.53
C THR A 70 2.54 6.83 4.16
N ASN A 71 2.97 5.58 4.11
CA ASN A 71 3.15 4.83 2.88
C ASN A 71 2.17 3.66 2.83
N LEU A 72 1.63 3.41 1.65
CA LEU A 72 0.82 2.23 1.37
C LEU A 72 1.58 1.30 0.45
N PHE A 73 1.67 0.02 0.82
CA PHE A 73 1.96 -1.07 -0.11
C PHE A 73 0.65 -1.72 -0.53
N VAL A 74 0.47 -1.88 -1.85
CA VAL A 74 -0.75 -2.45 -2.41
C VAL A 74 -0.37 -3.57 -3.36
N ALA A 75 -0.86 -4.78 -3.07
CA ALA A 75 -0.79 -5.94 -3.95
C ALA A 75 -2.17 -6.22 -4.53
N VAL A 76 -2.26 -6.40 -5.85
CA VAL A 76 -3.52 -6.67 -6.55
C VAL A 76 -3.34 -7.86 -7.46
N GLU A 77 -4.22 -8.84 -7.37
CA GLU A 77 -4.38 -9.90 -8.36
C GLU A 77 -5.59 -9.55 -9.24
N PRO A 78 -5.37 -9.00 -10.46
CA PRO A 78 -6.43 -8.45 -11.29
C PRO A 78 -7.52 -9.45 -11.61
N LYS A 79 -7.13 -10.67 -11.99
CA LYS A 79 -8.04 -11.70 -12.49
C LYS A 79 -8.79 -12.42 -11.39
N ALA A 80 -8.31 -12.36 -10.15
CA ALA A 80 -9.02 -12.88 -8.99
C ALA A 80 -9.88 -11.84 -8.29
N GLY A 81 -9.77 -10.56 -8.68
CA GLY A 81 -10.40 -9.46 -7.94
C GLY A 81 -9.91 -9.37 -6.49
N GLN A 82 -8.70 -9.86 -6.19
CA GLN A 82 -8.13 -9.86 -4.84
C GLN A 82 -7.15 -8.71 -4.66
N ARG A 83 -7.20 -8.07 -3.49
CA ARG A 83 -6.24 -7.04 -3.10
C ARG A 83 -5.79 -7.21 -1.66
N THR A 84 -4.56 -6.83 -1.38
CA THR A 84 -3.96 -6.78 -0.04
C THR A 84 -3.24 -5.46 0.11
N VAL A 85 -3.51 -4.75 1.21
CA VAL A 85 -2.95 -3.44 1.50
C VAL A 85 -2.24 -3.50 2.84
N SER A 86 -1.06 -2.89 2.93
CA SER A 86 -0.36 -2.65 4.19
C SER A 86 -0.01 -1.17 4.32
N VAL A 87 -0.25 -0.62 5.51
CA VAL A 87 0.02 0.79 5.85
C VAL A 87 1.29 0.83 6.69
N THR A 88 2.28 1.61 6.26
CA THR A 88 3.57 1.73 6.93
C THR A 88 3.90 3.19 7.17
N GLU A 89 4.65 3.50 8.23
CA GLU A 89 5.06 4.90 8.47
C GLU A 89 5.97 5.41 7.34
N ARG A 90 6.85 4.53 6.84
CA ARG A 90 7.85 4.86 5.84
C ARG A 90 7.87 3.84 4.70
N ARG A 91 8.44 4.25 3.57
CA ARG A 91 8.74 3.38 2.42
C ARG A 91 10.10 2.71 2.62
N GLY A 92 10.18 1.76 3.55
CA GLY A 92 11.40 1.04 3.87
C GLY A 92 11.56 -0.28 3.09
N LYS A 93 12.81 -0.70 2.88
CA LYS A 93 13.12 -2.02 2.31
C LYS A 93 12.68 -3.16 3.24
N ALA A 94 12.82 -2.98 4.55
CA ALA A 94 12.41 -3.98 5.54
C ALA A 94 10.88 -4.17 5.52
N ASP A 95 10.14 -3.06 5.49
CA ASP A 95 8.68 -3.08 5.42
C ASP A 95 8.16 -3.78 4.15
N PHE A 96 8.82 -3.52 3.01
CA PHE A 96 8.49 -4.20 1.75
C PHE A 96 8.74 -5.72 1.82
N VAL A 97 9.87 -6.14 2.41
CA VAL A 97 10.21 -7.56 2.57
C VAL A 97 9.21 -8.26 3.48
N VAL A 98 8.79 -7.62 4.58
CA VAL A 98 7.74 -8.14 5.46
C VAL A 98 6.42 -8.26 4.69
N PHE A 99 5.99 -7.20 3.99
CA PHE A 99 4.77 -7.22 3.20
C PHE A 99 4.71 -8.35 2.17
N VAL A 100 5.79 -8.54 1.39
CA VAL A 100 5.87 -9.64 0.42
C VAL A 100 5.96 -11.00 1.13
N GLY A 101 6.67 -11.07 2.25
CA GLY A 101 6.76 -12.27 3.09
C GLY A 101 5.40 -12.75 3.56
N ASP A 102 4.58 -11.85 4.09
CA ASP A 102 3.23 -12.12 4.57
C ASP A 102 2.31 -12.51 3.42
N LEU A 103 2.41 -11.81 2.29
CA LEU A 103 1.63 -12.09 1.09
C LEU A 103 1.87 -13.52 0.59
N LEU A 104 3.14 -13.95 0.53
CA LEU A 104 3.51 -15.28 0.10
C LEU A 104 3.13 -16.33 1.14
N THR A 105 3.38 -16.07 2.43
CA THR A 105 3.20 -17.07 3.50
C THR A 105 1.74 -17.29 3.85
N HIS A 106 0.89 -16.27 3.74
CA HIS A 106 -0.51 -16.33 4.12
C HIS A 106 -1.44 -16.35 2.91
N THR A 107 -1.44 -15.29 2.09
CA THR A 107 -2.43 -15.14 1.00
C THR A 107 -2.20 -16.15 -0.12
N TYR A 108 -0.95 -16.32 -0.56
CA TYR A 108 -0.59 -17.24 -1.65
C TYR A 108 0.20 -18.45 -1.16
N ALA A 109 -0.07 -18.90 0.08
CA ALA A 109 0.59 -20.03 0.71
C ALA A 109 0.58 -21.30 -0.17
N LYS A 110 -0.54 -21.52 -0.89
CA LYS A 110 -0.78 -22.72 -1.71
C LYS A 110 -0.37 -22.57 -3.18
N ALA A 111 0.07 -21.38 -3.62
CA ALA A 111 0.46 -21.17 -5.01
C ALA A 111 1.77 -21.91 -5.33
N ARG A 112 1.80 -22.60 -6.47
CA ARG A 112 2.99 -23.31 -6.97
C ARG A 112 4.05 -22.32 -7.43
N ARG A 113 3.64 -21.27 -8.11
CA ARG A 113 4.48 -20.17 -8.57
C ARG A 113 3.73 -18.86 -8.40
N VAL A 114 4.42 -17.78 -8.07
CA VAL A 114 3.81 -16.46 -7.90
C VAL A 114 4.54 -15.48 -8.80
N HIS A 115 3.82 -14.85 -9.71
CA HIS A 115 4.37 -13.84 -10.60
C HIS A 115 4.18 -12.46 -9.98
N LEU A 116 5.26 -11.82 -9.56
CA LEU A 116 5.23 -10.47 -9.01
C LEU A 116 5.60 -9.46 -10.09
N VAL A 117 4.65 -8.61 -10.46
CA VAL A 117 4.85 -7.48 -11.36
C VAL A 117 5.14 -6.24 -10.52
N LEU A 118 6.32 -5.66 -10.71
CA LEU A 118 6.85 -4.55 -9.93
C LEU A 118 7.43 -3.49 -10.86
N ASP A 119 7.57 -2.26 -10.37
CA ASP A 119 8.38 -1.26 -11.06
C ASP A 119 9.88 -1.43 -10.75
N ASN A 120 10.73 -0.55 -11.29
CA ASN A 120 12.20 -0.64 -11.14
C ASN A 120 12.73 0.08 -9.90
N LEU A 121 11.90 0.24 -8.87
CA LEU A 121 12.33 0.83 -7.62
C LEU A 121 13.41 -0.02 -6.94
N ASN A 122 14.39 0.66 -6.31
CA ASN A 122 15.51 0.01 -5.64
C ASN A 122 15.10 -1.04 -4.58
N ILE A 123 13.98 -0.86 -3.88
CA ILE A 123 13.50 -1.82 -2.86
C ILE A 123 12.81 -3.06 -3.43
N HIS A 124 12.45 -3.06 -4.71
CA HIS A 124 11.75 -4.19 -5.37
C HIS A 124 12.69 -5.30 -5.82
N PHE A 125 13.99 -5.02 -5.87
CA PHE A 125 14.95 -5.99 -6.34
C PHE A 125 15.17 -7.12 -5.34
N ARG A 126 15.46 -8.29 -5.89
CA ARG A 126 15.82 -9.50 -5.14
C ARG A 126 16.88 -9.24 -4.05
N ARG A 127 17.86 -8.38 -4.34
CA ARG A 127 18.92 -8.00 -3.41
C ARG A 127 18.39 -7.48 -2.07
N CYS A 128 17.25 -6.79 -2.06
CA CYS A 128 16.66 -6.29 -0.81
C CYS A 128 16.20 -7.42 0.11
N PHE A 129 15.73 -8.53 -0.43
CA PHE A 129 15.40 -9.71 0.36
C PHE A 129 16.66 -10.36 0.92
N ASP A 130 17.72 -10.43 0.12
CA ASP A 130 18.99 -10.99 0.57
C ASP A 130 19.63 -10.12 1.67
N ASP A 131 19.53 -8.79 1.55
CA ASP A 131 20.03 -7.84 2.55
C ASP A 131 19.25 -7.88 3.87
N VAL A 132 17.93 -8.12 3.82
CA VAL A 132 17.05 -8.08 5.01
C VAL A 132 16.95 -9.45 5.70
N LEU A 133 16.81 -10.53 4.94
CA LEU A 133 16.59 -11.89 5.47
C LEU A 133 17.87 -12.75 5.46
N GLY A 134 18.89 -12.34 4.72
CA GLY A 134 20.02 -13.18 4.39
C GLY A 134 19.72 -14.12 3.21
N LYS A 135 20.76 -14.45 2.43
CA LYS A 135 20.66 -15.24 1.18
C LYS A 135 19.88 -16.55 1.34
N ARG A 136 20.09 -17.29 2.44
CA ARG A 136 19.42 -18.59 2.68
C ARG A 136 17.91 -18.44 2.85
N ALA A 137 17.48 -17.53 3.73
CA ALA A 137 16.05 -17.31 4.00
C ALA A 137 15.36 -16.67 2.78
N ALA A 138 16.02 -15.71 2.13
CA ALA A 138 15.51 -15.10 0.90
C ALA A 138 15.32 -16.14 -0.22
N ASN A 139 16.28 -17.05 -0.41
CA ASN A 139 16.15 -18.16 -1.37
C ASN A 139 14.95 -19.06 -1.05
N LYS A 140 14.74 -19.39 0.23
CA LYS A 140 13.61 -20.22 0.66
C LYS A 140 12.27 -19.54 0.38
N LEU A 141 12.15 -18.26 0.74
CA LEU A 141 10.92 -17.48 0.55
C LEU A 141 10.60 -17.29 -0.94
N LEU A 142 11.61 -16.96 -1.74
CA LEU A 142 11.46 -16.57 -3.14
C LEU A 142 11.60 -17.72 -4.13
N ARG A 143 11.79 -18.96 -3.67
CA ARG A 143 11.95 -20.15 -4.53
C ARG A 143 10.85 -20.30 -5.58
N ARG A 144 9.63 -19.87 -5.25
CA ARG A 144 8.45 -19.92 -6.12
C ARG A 144 8.09 -18.59 -6.76
N VAL A 145 8.87 -17.54 -6.51
CA VAL A 145 8.56 -16.20 -6.99
C VAL A 145 9.28 -15.95 -8.31
N GLN A 146 8.55 -15.44 -9.29
CA GLN A 146 9.10 -14.92 -10.52
C GLN A 146 8.86 -13.41 -10.59
N PHE A 147 9.95 -12.65 -10.62
CA PHE A 147 9.90 -11.20 -10.71
C PHE A 147 9.76 -10.77 -12.18
N HIS A 148 8.80 -9.88 -12.43
CA HIS A 148 8.60 -9.22 -13.71
C HIS A 148 8.65 -7.72 -13.49
N TYR A 149 9.55 -7.04 -14.20
CA TYR A 149 9.73 -5.60 -14.02
C TYR A 149 9.12 -4.86 -15.20
N THR A 150 8.31 -3.83 -14.90
CA THR A 150 7.75 -2.98 -15.95
C THR A 150 8.86 -2.19 -16.65
N PRO A 151 8.77 -1.93 -17.96
CA PRO A 151 9.68 -1.02 -18.63
C PRO A 151 9.72 0.36 -17.96
N LYS A 152 10.85 1.05 -18.07
CA LYS A 152 10.98 2.43 -17.55
C LYS A 152 9.93 3.32 -18.21
N HIS A 153 9.29 4.19 -17.42
CA HIS A 153 8.19 5.07 -17.84
C HIS A 153 6.92 4.36 -18.35
N ALA A 154 6.79 3.03 -18.19
CA ALA A 154 5.61 2.26 -18.59
C ALA A 154 4.67 1.96 -17.42
N SER A 155 4.45 2.92 -16.51
CA SER A 155 3.64 2.66 -15.32
C SER A 155 2.15 2.36 -15.61
N TRP A 156 1.69 2.67 -16.84
CA TRP A 156 0.38 2.27 -17.35
C TRP A 156 0.24 0.75 -17.55
N LEU A 157 1.37 0.03 -17.66
CA LEU A 157 1.41 -1.42 -17.80
C LEU A 157 1.31 -2.14 -16.43
N ASN A 158 1.48 -1.42 -15.33
CA ASN A 158 1.21 -1.96 -13.99
C ASN A 158 -0.30 -1.89 -13.74
N TRP A 159 -0.96 -3.05 -13.69
CA TRP A 159 -2.42 -3.12 -13.57
C TRP A 159 -2.97 -2.37 -12.33
N ARG A 160 -2.19 -2.23 -11.25
CA ARG A 160 -2.61 -1.44 -10.08
C ARG A 160 -2.93 0.01 -10.42
N ARG A 161 -2.27 0.58 -11.44
CA ARG A 161 -2.54 1.96 -11.91
C ARG A 161 -3.70 2.06 -12.91
N SER A 162 -4.35 0.94 -13.26
CA SER A 162 -5.60 1.00 -14.02
C SER A 162 -6.65 1.81 -13.25
N ARG A 163 -7.48 2.57 -13.99
CA ARG A 163 -8.48 3.47 -13.40
C ARG A 163 -9.40 2.75 -12.41
N SER A 164 -9.81 1.52 -12.71
CA SER A 164 -10.72 0.74 -11.87
C SER A 164 -10.10 0.29 -10.55
N VAL A 165 -8.80 -0.01 -10.53
CA VAL A 165 -8.10 -0.38 -9.29
C VAL A 165 -7.73 0.87 -8.51
N SER A 166 -7.30 1.94 -9.20
CA SER A 166 -7.00 3.23 -8.56
C SER A 166 -8.23 3.90 -7.97
N SER A 167 -9.42 3.79 -8.58
CA SER A 167 -10.65 4.36 -8.00
C SER A 167 -11.01 3.67 -6.69
N VAL A 168 -10.98 2.34 -6.64
CA VAL A 168 -11.24 1.56 -5.42
C VAL A 168 -10.21 1.88 -4.33
N VAL A 169 -8.92 1.94 -4.69
CA VAL A 169 -7.87 2.36 -3.75
C VAL A 169 -8.12 3.79 -3.28
N ASN A 170 -8.49 4.72 -4.16
CA ASN A 170 -8.72 6.12 -3.80
C ASN A 170 -9.95 6.30 -2.88
N VAL A 171 -11.06 5.61 -3.15
CA VAL A 171 -12.25 5.57 -2.27
C VAL A 171 -11.84 5.09 -0.89
N TRP A 172 -11.07 4.01 -0.82
CA TRP A 172 -10.63 3.43 0.43
C TRP A 172 -9.59 4.28 1.17
N THR A 173 -8.72 4.99 0.44
CA THR A 173 -7.85 6.01 1.06
C THR A 173 -8.64 7.22 1.55
N GLY A 174 -9.80 7.51 0.96
CA GLY A 174 -10.73 8.51 1.45
C GLY A 174 -11.34 8.07 2.79
N GLU A 175 -11.79 6.82 2.88
CA GLU A 175 -12.29 6.20 4.11
C GLU A 175 -11.22 6.16 5.22
N LEU A 176 -9.99 5.71 4.91
CA LEU A 176 -8.87 5.74 5.87
C LEU A 176 -8.55 7.15 6.38
N LYS A 177 -8.61 8.16 5.50
CA LYS A 177 -8.44 9.57 5.91
C LYS A 177 -9.59 10.03 6.82
N ALA A 178 -10.82 9.64 6.51
CA ALA A 178 -12.00 9.96 7.31
C ALA A 178 -11.95 9.27 8.70
N GLU A 179 -11.54 8.00 8.76
CA GLU A 179 -11.37 7.24 10.01
C GLU A 179 -10.21 7.76 10.85
N THR A 180 -9.06 8.10 10.23
CA THR A 180 -7.94 8.73 10.96
C THR A 180 -8.35 10.09 11.54
N ALA A 181 -9.14 10.88 10.80
CA ALA A 181 -9.73 12.12 11.31
C ALA A 181 -10.80 11.87 12.40
N CYS A 182 -11.50 10.73 12.37
CA CYS A 182 -12.47 10.33 13.39
C CYS A 182 -11.80 9.84 14.68
N ASN A 183 -10.72 9.06 14.59
CA ASN A 183 -9.95 8.61 15.75
C ASN A 183 -9.21 9.77 16.44
N ALA A 184 -8.80 10.80 15.70
CA ALA A 184 -8.32 12.06 16.29
C ALA A 184 -9.42 12.80 17.09
N ARG A 185 -10.71 12.53 16.82
CA ARG A 185 -11.85 13.06 17.60
C ARG A 185 -12.20 12.21 18.84
N LEU A 186 -11.74 10.96 18.93
CA LEU A 186 -12.08 10.04 20.04
C LEU A 186 -11.10 10.08 21.22
N THR A 187 -10.04 10.89 21.18
CA THR A 187 -9.25 11.23 22.36
C THR A 187 -9.42 12.69 22.80
N PRO A 188 -10.55 13.07 23.41
CA PRO A 188 -10.61 14.28 24.22
C PRO A 188 -10.30 13.95 25.68
N GLY A 189 -9.14 14.40 26.17
CA GLY A 189 -8.92 14.57 27.60
C GLY A 189 -8.01 13.56 28.29
N SER A 190 -6.71 13.84 28.27
CA SER A 190 -5.84 13.52 29.40
C SER A 190 -4.94 14.74 29.64
N ARG A 191 -5.40 15.62 30.54
CA ARG A 191 -4.56 16.69 31.11
C ARG A 191 -3.38 16.01 31.84
N PRO A 192 -2.14 16.49 31.68
CA PRO A 192 -1.06 16.01 32.52
C PRO A 192 -1.30 16.52 33.95
N VAL A 193 -1.49 15.60 34.89
CA VAL A 193 -1.40 15.89 36.32
C VAL A 193 0.08 16.06 36.63
N THR A 194 0.51 17.29 36.87
CA THR A 194 1.83 17.59 37.44
C THR A 194 1.75 17.42 38.95
N SER A 195 2.18 16.28 39.47
CA SER A 195 2.55 16.13 40.89
C SER A 195 4.06 16.33 41.01
N HIS A 196 4.45 17.43 41.66
CA HIS A 196 5.83 17.71 42.03
C HIS A 196 6.31 16.73 43.11
N SER A 197 7.42 16.05 42.84
CA SER A 197 8.37 15.59 43.85
C SER A 197 9.68 15.25 43.15
N GLU A 198 10.68 16.13 43.27
CA GLU A 198 12.09 15.79 43.02
C GLU A 198 12.54 14.74 44.06
N PRO A 199 13.43 13.80 43.71
CA PRO A 199 14.86 14.08 43.93
C PRO A 199 15.83 13.53 42.87
N SER A 200 16.87 14.33 42.63
CA SER A 200 18.29 14.02 42.35
C SER A 200 18.69 12.67 41.73
N GLY A 201 19.41 12.74 40.59
CA GLY A 201 20.37 11.71 40.17
C GLY A 201 20.38 11.47 38.66
N GLY A 202 21.45 11.90 37.98
CA GLY A 202 21.53 11.95 36.53
C GLY A 202 21.48 10.60 35.80
N ARG A 203 20.75 10.59 34.68
CA ARG A 203 21.02 9.78 33.48
C ARG A 203 20.26 10.39 32.28
N SER A 204 20.92 10.41 31.13
CA SER A 204 20.47 10.95 29.83
C SER A 204 19.02 10.56 29.45
N PRO A 205 18.29 11.40 28.69
CA PRO A 205 16.88 11.16 28.41
C PRO A 205 16.71 9.92 27.52
N VAL A 206 16.08 8.89 28.07
CA VAL A 206 15.51 7.80 27.29
C VAL A 206 14.41 8.42 26.44
N ARG A 207 14.66 8.48 25.13
CA ARG A 207 13.70 8.91 24.11
C ARG A 207 12.51 7.95 24.18
N THR A 208 11.42 8.37 24.83
CA THR A 208 10.16 7.65 24.86
C THR A 208 9.65 7.50 23.42
N GLN A 209 9.92 6.35 22.85
CA GLN A 209 9.50 5.95 21.53
C GLN A 209 8.01 5.63 21.63
N ILE A 210 7.16 6.56 21.20
CA ILE A 210 5.74 6.29 21.01
C ILE A 210 5.64 5.28 19.86
N ARG A 211 5.66 3.99 20.22
CA ARG A 211 5.31 2.89 19.33
C ARG A 211 3.79 2.85 19.23
N SER A 212 3.19 3.67 18.36
CA SER A 212 1.85 3.38 17.88
C SER A 212 1.96 2.36 16.75
N SER A 213 2.18 1.09 17.14
CA SER A 213 1.93 -0.06 16.25
C SER A 213 0.42 -0.12 16.05
N VAL A 214 -0.07 0.64 15.08
CA VAL A 214 -1.42 0.46 14.58
C VAL A 214 -1.34 -0.74 13.65
N ASP A 215 -1.42 -1.95 14.22
CA ASP A 215 -1.56 -3.22 13.50
C ASP A 215 -2.95 -3.27 12.86
N ILE A 216 -3.13 -2.44 11.84
CA ILE A 216 -4.28 -2.48 10.96
C ILE A 216 -4.04 -3.63 9.96
N THR A 217 -4.39 -4.84 10.38
CA THR A 217 -4.48 -5.99 9.48
C THR A 217 -5.85 -5.96 8.80
N PHE A 218 -6.02 -5.16 7.75
CA PHE A 218 -7.25 -5.21 6.95
C PHE A 218 -7.23 -6.44 6.04
N ARG A 219 -7.90 -7.50 6.50
CA ARG A 219 -8.06 -8.77 5.80
C ARG A 219 -8.84 -8.60 4.48
N ASN A 220 -8.29 -9.21 3.42
CA ASN A 220 -8.92 -9.69 2.19
C ASN A 220 -10.41 -9.33 2.00
N LEU A 221 -10.70 -8.20 1.35
CA LEU A 221 -12.00 -7.97 0.72
C LEU A 221 -11.95 -8.53 -0.70
N ARG A 222 -12.70 -9.62 -0.95
CA ARG A 222 -13.03 -10.09 -2.31
C ARG A 222 -13.90 -9.05 -2.99
N VAL A 223 -13.59 -8.74 -4.24
CA VAL A 223 -14.48 -7.95 -5.11
C VAL A 223 -15.55 -8.89 -5.66
N ASP A 224 -16.49 -9.32 -4.82
CA ASP A 224 -17.72 -9.97 -5.26
C ASP A 224 -18.85 -8.93 -5.18
N ALA A 225 -18.81 -7.91 -6.05
CA ALA A 225 -19.90 -6.94 -6.21
C ALA A 225 -19.81 -6.16 -7.53
N LEU A 226 -19.65 -6.85 -8.66
CA LEU A 226 -20.06 -6.33 -9.96
C LEU A 226 -20.75 -7.48 -10.70
N GLY A 227 -22.08 -7.50 -10.62
CA GLY A 227 -22.89 -8.38 -11.47
C GLY A 227 -22.65 -8.07 -12.95
N PRO A 228 -22.94 -9.01 -13.86
CA PRO A 228 -22.79 -8.76 -15.29
C PRO A 228 -23.66 -7.58 -15.73
N PRO A 229 -23.20 -6.77 -16.70
CA PRO A 229 -23.99 -5.68 -17.23
C PRO A 229 -25.28 -6.23 -17.85
N THR A 230 -26.42 -5.76 -17.36
CA THR A 230 -27.72 -5.95 -18.02
C THR A 230 -27.86 -4.87 -19.09
N ASP A 231 -27.69 -5.26 -20.35
CA ASP A 231 -28.17 -4.54 -21.54
C ASP A 231 -29.70 -4.81 -21.72
N PRO A 232 -30.46 -4.01 -22.47
CA PRO A 232 -30.05 -3.02 -23.48
C PRO A 232 -30.39 -1.55 -23.17
#